data_AF-A0A497Q1X8-F1
#
_entry.id   AF-A0A497Q1X8-F1
#
_cell.length_a   1.000
_cell.length_b   1.000
_cell.length_c   1.000
_cell.angle_alpha   90.00
_cell.angle_beta   90.00
_cell.angle_gamma   90.00
#
_symmetry.space_group_name_H-M   'P 1'
#
loop_
_entity.id
_entity.type
_entity.pdbx_description
1 polymer ?
#
loop_
_entity_poly.entity_id
_entity_poly.type
_entity_poly.pdbx_seq_one_letter_code
_entity_poly.pdbx_strand_id
1 'polypeptide(L)' 'MERVTFNEVNGVAHEALAALFVILGLLLLLGYYFGPNREVRFVKRNEGKIMLIPSAILLFVLAAIVGSGLLG' A
#
# COMPACT_ATOMS: atom_id res chain seq x y z
N MET A 1 3.98 26.85 22.27
CA MET A 1 5.03 26.08 21.54
C MET A 1 4.68 24.60 21.43
N GLU A 2 4.17 23.96 22.49
CA GLU A 2 3.83 22.52 22.50
C GLU A 2 2.77 22.05 21.47
N ARG A 3 1.82 22.91 21.08
CA ARG A 3 0.81 22.58 20.05
C ARG A 3 1.36 22.60 18.62
N VAL A 4 2.44 23.32 18.36
CA VAL A 4 3.05 23.41 17.03
C VAL A 4 3.80 22.12 16.73
N THR A 5 4.56 21.62 17.71
CA THR A 5 5.28 20.35 17.60
C THR A 5 4.35 19.14 17.43
N PHE A 6 3.20 19.12 18.10
CA PHE A 6 2.24 18.01 17.93
C PHE A 6 1.62 17.96 16.52
N ASN A 7 1.29 19.11 15.93
CA ASN A 7 0.74 19.17 14.57
C ASN A 7 1.79 18.81 13.51
N GLU A 8 3.05 19.20 13.69
CA GLU A 8 4.14 18.79 12.80
C GLU A 8 4.39 17.28 12.87
N VAL A 9 4.37 16.68 14.06
CA VAL A 9 4.52 15.23 14.24
C VAL A 9 3.35 14.48 13.58
N ASN A 10 2.13 14.99 13.71
CA ASN A 10 0.98 14.40 13.04
C ASN A 10 1.10 14.52 11.52
N GLY A 11 1.49 15.68 10.97
CA GLY A 11 1.70 15.86 9.53
C GLY A 11 2.72 14.87 8.96
N VAL A 12 3.89 14.75 9.60
CA VAL A 12 4.96 13.83 9.19
C VAL A 12 4.52 12.36 9.30
N ALA A 13 3.70 12.01 10.31
CA ALA A 13 3.16 10.66 10.45
C ALA A 13 2.20 10.29 9.30
N HIS A 14 1.37 11.22 8.83
CA HIS A 14 0.46 10.99 7.70
C HIS A 14 1.23 10.83 6.39
N GLU A 15 2.24 11.67 6.16
CA GLU A 15 3.12 11.57 4.99
C GLU A 15 3.89 10.24 4.95
N ALA A 16 4.44 9.82 6.09
CA ALA A 16 5.14 8.55 6.22
C ALA A 16 4.21 7.34 5.99
N LEU A 17 2.98 7.41 6.49
CA LEU A 17 1.98 6.36 6.30
C LEU A 17 1.53 6.26 4.83
N ALA A 18 1.31 7.39 4.17
CA ALA A 18 0.98 7.43 2.74
C ALA A 18 2.12 6.82 1.90
N ALA A 19 3.38 7.18 2.19
CA ALA A 19 4.55 6.62 1.53
C ALA A 19 4.65 5.09 1.73
N LEU A 20 4.37 4.59 2.95
CA LEU A 20 4.34 3.16 3.25
C LEU A 20 3.30 2.43 2.38
N PHE A 21 2.10 2.97 2.22
CA PHE A 21 1.07 2.37 1.37
C PHE A 21 1.47 2.32 -0.11
N VAL A 22 2.14 3.36 -0.62
CA VAL A 22 2.70 3.33 -1.98
C VAL A 22 3.74 2.22 -2.13
N ILE A 23 4.68 2.11 -1.18
CA ILE A 23 5.73 1.08 -1.19
C ILE A 23 5.11 -0.33 -1.17
N LEU A 24 4.14 -0.56 -0.28
CA LEU A 24 3.44 -1.84 -0.19
C LEU A 24 2.64 -2.15 -1.46
N GLY A 25 1.98 -1.18 -2.07
CA GLY A 25 1.30 -1.34 -3.36
C GLY A 25 2.26 -1.76 -4.46
N LEU A 26 3.43 -1.12 -4.55
CA LEU A 26 4.49 -1.51 -5.49
C LEU A 26 5.02 -2.92 -5.22
N LEU A 27 5.22 -3.30 -3.96
CA LEU A 27 5.65 -4.65 -3.58
C LEU A 27 4.63 -5.72 -3.99
N LEU A 28 3.33 -5.44 -3.90
CA LEU A 28 2.29 -6.36 -4.39
C LEU A 28 2.34 -6.53 -5.91
N LEU A 29 2.57 -5.46 -6.66
CA LEU A 29 2.76 -5.54 -8.12
C LEU A 29 4.02 -6.32 -8.50
N LEU A 30 5.12 -6.13 -7.75
CA LEU A 30 6.32 -6.96 -7.90
C LEU A 30 6.03 -8.42 -7.56
N GLY A 31 5.26 -8.67 -6.50
CA GLY A 31 4.79 -10.00 -6.12
C GLY A 31 3.89 -10.65 -7.17
N TYR A 32 3.15 -9.88 -7.97
CA TYR A 32 2.40 -10.39 -9.11
C TYR A 32 3.34 -10.88 -10.22
N TYR A 33 4.35 -10.07 -10.56
CA TYR A 33 5.32 -10.39 -11.61
C TYR A 33 6.22 -11.57 -11.23
N PHE A 34 6.75 -11.57 -10.01
CA PHE A 34 7.62 -12.62 -9.47
C PHE A 34 6.87 -13.74 -8.74
N GLY A 35 5.54 -13.72 -8.79
CA GLY A 35 4.67 -14.56 -7.96
C GLY A 35 4.83 -16.07 -8.19
N PRO A 36 4.13 -16.87 -7.39
CA PRO A 36 4.47 -18.28 -7.14
C PRO A 36 4.56 -19.10 -8.43
N ASN A 37 5.77 -19.35 -8.91
CA ASN A 37 6.01 -20.17 -10.10
C ASN A 37 6.16 -21.67 -9.76
N ARG A 38 6.17 -22.03 -8.47
CA ARG A 38 6.39 -23.39 -7.96
C ARG A 38 5.12 -24.19 -7.65
N GLU A 39 3.93 -23.62 -7.86
CA GLU A 39 2.68 -24.34 -7.70
C GLU A 39 2.39 -25.26 -8.90
N VAL A 40 2.11 -26.54 -8.62
CA VAL A 40 1.76 -27.56 -9.63
C VAL A 40 0.36 -27.33 -10.20
N ARG A 41 -0.55 -26.72 -9.42
CA ARG A 41 -1.93 -26.43 -9.85
C ARG A 41 -2.02 -25.02 -10.42
N PHE A 42 -2.33 -24.94 -11.71
CA PHE A 42 -2.44 -23.67 -12.43
C PHE A 42 -3.49 -22.73 -11.83
N VAL A 43 -4.63 -23.27 -11.38
CA VAL A 43 -5.76 -22.49 -10.85
C VAL A 43 -5.39 -21.74 -9.59
N LYS A 44 -4.82 -22.43 -8.58
CA LYS A 44 -4.38 -21.79 -7.32
C LYS A 44 -3.31 -20.72 -7.53
N ARG A 45 -2.36 -20.99 -8.44
CA ARG A 45 -1.36 -20.01 -8.84
C ARG A 45 -2.00 -18.74 -9.40
N ASN A 46 -3.01 -18.91 -10.25
CA ASN A 46 -3.67 -17.79 -10.89
C ASN A 46 -4.55 -17.01 -9.92
N GLU A 47 -5.27 -17.69 -9.02
CA GLU A 47 -6.02 -17.08 -7.92
C GLU A 47 -5.11 -16.21 -7.06
N GLY A 48 -3.99 -16.78 -6.57
CA GLY A 48 -3.04 -16.07 -5.74
C GLY A 48 -2.42 -14.85 -6.42
N LYS A 49 -2.08 -14.94 -7.72
CA LYS A 49 -1.57 -13.80 -8.49
C LYS A 49 -2.64 -12.72 -8.71
N ILE A 50 -3.84 -13.12 -9.15
CA ILE A 50 -4.93 -12.18 -9.45
C ILE A 50 -5.35 -11.38 -8.22
N MET A 51 -5.29 -11.96 -7.01
CA MET A 51 -5.63 -11.26 -5.77
C MET A 51 -4.65 -10.14 -5.40
N LEU A 52 -3.41 -10.12 -5.93
CA LEU A 52 -2.42 -9.08 -5.63
C LEU A 52 -2.74 -7.73 -6.28
N ILE A 53 -3.37 -7.75 -7.47
CA ILE A 53 -3.73 -6.54 -8.21
C ILE A 53 -4.79 -5.70 -7.47
N PRO A 54 -5.97 -6.22 -7.07
CA PRO A 54 -6.96 -5.43 -6.35
C PRO A 54 -6.45 -4.96 -4.99
N SER A 55 -5.60 -5.75 -4.31
CA SER A 55 -4.95 -5.32 -3.07
C SER A 55 -3.98 -4.15 -3.29
N ALA A 56 -3.20 -4.15 -4.38
CA ALA A 56 -2.32 -3.03 -4.73
C ALA A 56 -3.12 -1.75 -5.03
N ILE A 57 -4.21 -1.88 -5.79
CA ILE A 57 -5.11 -0.75 -6.09
C ILE A 57 -5.69 -0.16 -4.79
N LEU A 58 -6.16 -1.00 -3.87
CA LEU A 58 -6.65 -0.57 -2.57
C LEU A 58 -5.59 0.22 -1.79
N LEU A 59 -4.34 -0.24 -1.78
CA LEU A 59 -3.25 0.47 -1.10
C LEU A 59 -2.96 1.83 -1.75
N PHE A 60 -3.01 1.95 -3.07
CA PHE A 60 -2.85 3.26 -3.73
C PHE A 60 -4.00 4.22 -3.44
N VAL A 61 -5.24 3.72 -3.39
CA VAL A 61 -6.40 4.53 -3.02
C VAL A 61 -6.26 5.00 -1.56
N LEU A 62 -5.85 4.13 -0.65
CA LEU A 62 -5.60 4.50 0.74
C LEU A 62 -4.44 5.50 0.86
N ALA A 63 -3.36 5.32 0.10
CA ALA A 63 -2.27 6.29 0.03
C ALA A 63 -2.73 7.67 -0.42
N ALA A 64 -3.59 7.72 -1.45
CA ALA A 64 -4.16 8.97 -1.95
C ALA A 64 -5.05 9.65 -0.90
N ILE A 65 -5.89 8.89 -0.21
CA ILE A 65 -6.77 9.43 0.84
C ILE A 65 -5.95 9.96 2.02
N VAL A 66 -5.02 9.16 2.55
CA VAL A 66 -4.19 9.56 3.69
C VAL A 66 -3.28 10.72 3.33
N GLY A 67 -2.63 10.66 2.16
CA GLY A 67 -1.73 11.71 1.69
C GLY A 67 -2.43 13.02 1.30
N SER A 68 -3.72 12.98 0.96
CA SER A 68 -4.50 14.18 0.64
C SER A 68 -4.80 15.06 1.85
N GLY A 69 -4.55 14.57 3.07
CA GLY A 69 -4.91 15.27 4.29
C GLY A 69 -6.42 15.30 4.57
N LEU A 70 -7.23 14.54 3.83
CA LEU A 70 -8.68 14.45 4.03
C LEU A 70 -9.07 13.93 5.43
N LEU A 71 -8.15 13.21 6.08
CA LEU A 71 -8.33 12.65 7.43
C LEU A 71 -7.70 13.52 8.54
N GLY A 72 -7.07 14.65 8.18
CA GLY A 72 -6.35 15.56 9.09
C GLY A 72 -7.15 16.76 9.53
#